data_AF-A0AAN9TNN6-F1
#
_entry.id   AF-A0AAN9TNN6-F1
#
_cell.length_a   1.000
_cell.length_b   1.000
_cell.length_c   1.000
_cell.angle_alpha   90.00
_cell.angle_beta   90.00
_cell.angle_gamma   90.00
#
_symmetry.space_group_name_H-M   'P 1'
#
loop_
_entity.id
_entity.type
_entity.pdbx_description
1 polymer ?
#
loop_
_entity_poly.entity_id
_entity_poly.type
_entity_poly.pdbx_seq_one_letter_code
_entity_poly.pdbx_strand_id
1 'polypeptide(L)'
;MQHQNKNDGVSEWLRKQNRFSKEELEKLNALFKKVTTTNDNNGNGSAFSYSMMREAVPKTQSMDRVMFKELLHDTFHMLTEDIITDRIFAAFDKRNDGLIDNDEWLFGLSVFLKGTLQEQINFAFYIYDLNSDGAITKDEIFTLLRNSLLKLPQDEDGDESIKELVELTLKKLDTDHDSRITLSDFTEAVLKDNLLLEALGQCLPSDEVCQNFFNNIDFKN
;
A
#
# COMPACT_ATOMS: atom_id res chain seq x y z
N MET A 1 -14.05 -15.90 -35.81
CA MET A 1 -12.85 -16.47 -35.15
C MET A 1 -11.87 -15.34 -34.91
N GLN A 2 -11.18 -15.35 -33.77
CA GLN A 2 -10.20 -14.36 -33.25
C GLN A 2 -10.78 -13.22 -32.38
N HIS A 3 -11.17 -13.58 -31.16
CA HIS A 3 -11.02 -12.73 -29.98
C HIS A 3 -10.10 -13.46 -29.01
N GLN A 4 -8.80 -13.27 -29.19
CA GLN A 4 -7.79 -13.78 -28.28
C GLN A 4 -6.65 -12.76 -28.22
N ASN A 5 -6.23 -12.47 -26.99
CA ASN A 5 -4.94 -11.91 -26.60
C ASN A 5 -4.72 -10.39 -26.68
N LYS A 6 -5.40 -9.65 -25.79
CA LYS A 6 -4.81 -8.45 -25.18
C LYS A 6 -4.43 -8.62 -23.70
N ASN A 7 -4.95 -9.63 -22.99
CA ASN A 7 -4.58 -9.91 -21.59
C ASN A 7 -3.26 -10.67 -21.42
N ASP A 8 -2.75 -11.35 -22.45
CA ASP A 8 -1.53 -12.16 -22.32
C ASP A 8 -0.25 -11.32 -22.15
N GLY A 9 -0.24 -10.07 -22.61
CA GLY A 9 0.96 -9.22 -22.56
C GLY A 9 1.35 -8.78 -21.14
N VAL A 10 0.36 -8.49 -20.29
CA VAL A 10 0.60 -8.08 -18.89
C VAL A 10 0.97 -9.29 -18.04
N SER A 11 0.29 -10.43 -18.23
CA SER A 11 0.64 -11.67 -17.54
C SER A 11 2.02 -12.20 -17.97
N GLU A 12 2.43 -12.06 -19.23
CA GLU A 12 3.78 -12.40 -19.68
C GLU A 12 4.84 -11.41 -19.20
N TRP A 13 4.53 -10.11 -19.12
CA TRP A 13 5.43 -9.11 -18.54
C TRP A 13 5.61 -9.32 -17.04
N LEU A 14 4.52 -9.59 -16.30
CA LEU A 14 4.56 -9.98 -14.90
C LEU A 14 5.39 -11.26 -14.76
N ARG A 15 5.16 -12.31 -15.56
CA ARG A 15 6.02 -13.52 -15.58
C ARG A 15 7.50 -13.23 -15.86
N LYS A 16 7.82 -12.21 -16.67
CA LYS A 16 9.20 -11.79 -16.97
C LYS A 16 9.85 -10.94 -15.88
N GLN A 17 9.07 -10.16 -15.14
CA GLN A 17 9.50 -9.39 -13.97
C GLN A 17 9.42 -10.20 -12.66
N ASN A 18 8.67 -11.32 -12.64
CA ASN A 18 8.11 -11.94 -11.43
C ASN A 18 9.13 -12.64 -10.54
N ARG A 19 9.26 -12.10 -9.32
CA ARG A 19 9.87 -12.75 -8.16
C ARG A 19 9.02 -13.86 -7.55
N PHE A 20 7.85 -14.12 -8.14
CA PHE A 20 6.92 -15.18 -7.72
C PHE A 20 7.01 -16.40 -8.62
N SER A 21 7.09 -17.57 -8.00
CA SER A 21 6.93 -18.87 -8.65
C SER A 21 5.50 -19.05 -9.15
N LYS A 22 5.30 -20.04 -10.02
CA LYS A 22 3.96 -20.39 -10.54
C LYS A 22 2.98 -20.74 -9.40
N GLU A 23 3.43 -21.46 -8.39
CA GLU A 23 2.61 -21.84 -7.23
C GLU A 23 2.21 -20.62 -6.40
N GLU A 24 3.13 -19.68 -6.18
CA GLU A 24 2.84 -18.43 -5.47
C GLU A 24 1.80 -17.61 -6.23
N LEU A 25 1.92 -17.49 -7.56
CA LEU A 25 0.91 -16.79 -8.37
C LEU A 25 -0.46 -17.44 -8.31
N GLU A 26 -0.53 -18.77 -8.27
CA GLU A 26 -1.80 -19.51 -8.10
C GLU A 26 -2.43 -19.19 -6.74
N LYS A 27 -1.63 -19.16 -5.66
CA LYS A 27 -2.08 -18.77 -4.32
C LYS A 27 -2.57 -17.31 -4.27
N LEU A 28 -1.82 -16.37 -4.86
CA LEU A 28 -2.22 -14.95 -4.92
C LEU A 28 -3.54 -14.74 -5.67
N ASN A 29 -3.73 -15.47 -6.78
CA ASN A 29 -4.96 -15.41 -7.54
C ASN A 29 -6.15 -16.04 -6.81
N ALA A 30 -5.91 -17.12 -6.07
CA ALA A 30 -6.93 -17.73 -5.23
C ALA A 30 -7.35 -16.79 -4.08
N LEU A 31 -6.39 -16.10 -3.46
CA LEU A 31 -6.66 -15.10 -2.42
C LEU A 31 -7.49 -13.94 -2.99
N PHE A 32 -7.07 -13.38 -4.12
CA PHE A 32 -7.80 -12.30 -4.79
C PHE A 32 -9.26 -12.69 -5.07
N LYS A 33 -9.49 -13.88 -5.64
CA LYS A 33 -10.84 -14.40 -5.89
C LYS A 33 -11.65 -14.57 -4.61
N LYS A 34 -11.03 -15.10 -3.55
CA LYS A 34 -11.70 -15.26 -2.25
C LYS A 34 -12.18 -13.92 -1.70
N VAL A 35 -11.33 -12.89 -1.73
CA VAL A 35 -11.66 -11.54 -1.25
C VAL A 35 -12.79 -10.94 -2.09
N THR A 36 -12.71 -11.00 -3.42
CA THR A 36 -13.73 -10.41 -4.30
C THR A 36 -15.06 -11.15 -4.29
N THR A 37 -15.08 -12.48 -4.06
CA THR A 37 -16.32 -13.28 -4.01
C THR A 37 -16.99 -13.27 -2.64
N THR A 38 -16.26 -13.04 -1.55
CA THR A 38 -16.86 -12.99 -0.20
C THR A 38 -17.85 -11.82 -0.06
N ASN A 39 -17.65 -10.72 -0.78
CA ASN A 39 -18.51 -9.55 -0.69
C ASN A 39 -19.84 -9.68 -1.49
N ASP A 40 -19.91 -10.54 -2.51
CA ASP A 40 -21.14 -10.78 -3.28
C ASP A 40 -22.25 -11.45 -2.44
N ASN A 41 -21.89 -12.14 -1.35
CA ASN A 41 -22.84 -12.82 -0.46
C ASN A 41 -23.36 -11.92 0.68
N ASN A 42 -22.70 -10.79 0.96
CA ASN A 42 -23.16 -9.80 1.93
C ASN A 42 -23.91 -8.67 1.20
N GLY A 43 -25.11 -9.01 0.71
CA GLY A 43 -26.03 -8.02 0.14
C GLY A 43 -26.46 -7.00 1.20
N ASN A 44 -25.77 -5.87 1.30
CA ASN A 44 -26.28 -4.62 1.88
C ASN A 44 -25.45 -3.39 1.43
N GLY A 45 -26.02 -2.63 0.47
CA GLY A 45 -25.87 -1.17 0.26
C GLY A 45 -24.46 -0.61 0.01
N SER A 46 -24.12 -0.09 -1.18
CA SER A 46 -24.79 1.05 -1.79
C SER A 46 -24.65 1.02 -3.32
N ALA A 47 -25.72 0.61 -3.98
CA ALA A 47 -25.93 0.91 -5.38
C ALA A 47 -26.44 2.36 -5.49
N PHE A 48 -25.60 3.37 -5.31
CA PHE A 48 -25.96 4.72 -5.71
C PHE A 48 -24.74 5.53 -6.18
N SER A 49 -24.84 5.99 -7.44
CA SER A 49 -24.05 7.01 -8.12
C SER A 49 -22.55 6.79 -8.37
N TYR A 50 -22.21 5.91 -9.33
CA TYR A 50 -21.11 6.13 -10.31
C TYR A 50 -21.39 5.44 -11.65
N SER A 51 -22.67 5.27 -12.02
CA SER A 51 -23.08 4.56 -13.24
C SER A 51 -23.25 5.48 -14.47
N MET A 52 -22.36 6.45 -14.68
CA MET A 52 -22.26 7.10 -15.99
C MET A 52 -20.81 7.27 -16.39
N MET A 53 -20.45 6.54 -17.46
CA MET A 53 -19.20 6.51 -18.19
C MET A 53 -18.11 5.57 -17.66
N ARG A 54 -18.14 4.30 -18.11
CA ARG A 54 -17.09 3.63 -18.90
C ARG A 54 -17.37 2.13 -19.00
N GLU A 55 -16.82 1.50 -20.04
CA GLU A 55 -17.01 0.08 -20.35
C GLU A 55 -16.91 -0.79 -19.10
N ALA A 56 -17.96 -1.57 -18.84
CA ALA A 56 -18.13 -2.34 -17.63
C ALA A 56 -17.04 -3.41 -17.51
N VAL A 57 -16.00 -3.13 -16.71
CA VAL A 57 -15.26 -4.19 -16.01
C VAL A 57 -16.30 -4.94 -15.17
N PRO A 58 -16.47 -6.26 -15.31
CA PRO A 58 -17.42 -7.00 -14.51
C PRO A 58 -17.10 -6.79 -13.03
N LYS A 59 -18.08 -6.30 -12.24
CA LYS A 59 -17.98 -6.02 -10.80
C LYS A 59 -17.45 -7.19 -9.94
N THR A 60 -17.34 -8.39 -10.50
CA THR A 60 -16.93 -9.63 -9.84
C THR A 60 -15.41 -9.87 -9.81
N GLN A 61 -14.59 -8.93 -10.29
CA GLN A 61 -13.12 -9.12 -10.41
C GLN A 61 -12.28 -7.92 -9.96
N SER A 62 -12.78 -7.10 -9.03
CA SER A 62 -12.06 -5.92 -8.55
C SER A 62 -12.26 -5.73 -7.06
N MET A 63 -11.23 -5.24 -6.38
CA MET A 63 -11.24 -4.97 -4.95
C MET A 63 -11.40 -3.47 -4.70
N ASP A 64 -12.39 -3.08 -3.89
CA ASP A 64 -12.56 -1.69 -3.47
C ASP A 64 -11.73 -1.37 -2.20
N ARG A 65 -11.77 -0.10 -1.78
CA ARG A 65 -11.02 0.39 -0.61
C ARG A 65 -11.38 -0.33 0.69
N VAL A 66 -12.65 -0.70 0.86
CA VAL A 66 -13.13 -1.35 2.09
C VAL A 66 -12.59 -2.77 2.14
N MET A 67 -12.74 -3.52 1.05
CA MET A 67 -12.19 -4.87 0.93
C MET A 67 -10.67 -4.87 1.11
N PHE A 68 -9.96 -3.88 0.53
CA PHE A 68 -8.51 -3.78 0.65
C PHE A 68 -8.06 -3.49 2.09
N LYS A 69 -8.78 -2.64 2.81
CA LYS A 69 -8.51 -2.36 4.23
C LYS A 69 -8.70 -3.60 5.10
N GLU A 70 -9.80 -4.33 4.90
CA GLU A 70 -10.04 -5.61 5.60
C GLU A 70 -8.93 -6.63 5.29
N LEU A 71 -8.46 -6.67 4.04
CA LEU A 71 -7.37 -7.54 3.62
C LEU A 71 -6.03 -7.21 4.28
N LEU A 72 -5.67 -5.92 4.38
CA LEU A 72 -4.48 -5.47 5.10
C LEU A 72 -4.52 -5.87 6.57
N HIS A 73 -5.69 -5.74 7.20
CA HIS A 73 -5.90 -6.16 8.59
C HIS A 73 -5.82 -7.69 8.75
N ASP A 74 -6.65 -8.44 8.03
CA ASP A 74 -6.84 -9.87 8.28
C ASP A 74 -5.71 -10.75 7.74
N THR A 75 -5.07 -10.34 6.64
CA THR A 75 -4.03 -11.15 6.00
C THR A 75 -2.64 -10.65 6.31
N PHE A 76 -2.43 -9.33 6.33
CA PHE A 76 -1.11 -8.75 6.57
C PHE A 76 -0.90 -8.32 8.03
N HIS A 77 -1.92 -8.43 8.88
CA HIS A 77 -1.90 -7.99 10.29
C HIS A 77 -1.44 -6.54 10.45
N MET A 78 -1.71 -5.69 9.45
CA MET A 78 -1.35 -4.28 9.46
C MET A 78 -2.45 -3.46 10.11
N LEU A 79 -2.16 -2.92 11.29
CA LEU A 79 -3.05 -2.02 12.03
C LEU A 79 -2.64 -0.56 11.79
N THR A 80 -2.57 -0.18 10.52
CA THR A 80 -2.15 1.16 10.11
C THR A 80 -3.32 2.14 10.07
N GLU A 81 -3.01 3.42 10.13
CA GLU A 81 -4.02 4.48 10.14
C GLU A 81 -4.69 4.63 8.77
N ASP A 82 -5.90 5.19 8.74
CA ASP A 82 -6.69 5.34 7.51
C ASP A 82 -5.92 6.13 6.44
N ILE A 83 -5.18 7.15 6.86
CA ILE A 83 -4.35 7.95 5.96
C ILE A 83 -3.27 7.11 5.26
N ILE A 84 -2.61 6.20 5.98
CA ILE A 84 -1.58 5.31 5.38
C ILE A 84 -2.27 4.24 4.53
N THR A 85 -3.38 3.67 5.01
CA THR A 85 -4.19 2.69 4.27
C THR A 85 -4.60 3.23 2.90
N ASP A 86 -5.09 4.47 2.84
CA ASP A 86 -5.52 5.12 1.60
C ASP A 86 -4.36 5.34 0.63
N ARG A 87 -3.17 5.66 1.16
CA ARG A 87 -1.95 5.84 0.35
C ARG A 87 -1.42 4.49 -0.16
N ILE A 88 -1.47 3.42 0.64
CA ILE A 88 -1.16 2.05 0.18
C ILE A 88 -2.12 1.66 -0.93
N PHE A 89 -3.43 1.90 -0.77
CA PHE A 89 -4.42 1.63 -1.81
C PHE A 89 -4.08 2.38 -3.11
N ALA A 90 -3.79 3.68 -3.01
CA ALA A 90 -3.39 4.50 -4.16
C ALA A 90 -2.06 4.04 -4.79
N ALA A 91 -1.20 3.34 -4.04
CA ALA A 91 0.02 2.76 -4.58
C ALA A 91 -0.27 1.52 -5.43
N PHE A 92 -1.34 0.78 -5.12
CA PHE A 92 -1.80 -0.40 -5.85
C PHE A 92 -2.69 -0.02 -7.06
N ASP A 93 -3.62 0.93 -6.88
CA ASP A 93 -4.52 1.44 -7.92
C ASP A 93 -3.76 2.34 -8.93
N LYS A 94 -3.10 1.71 -9.91
CA LYS A 94 -2.30 2.40 -10.94
C LYS A 94 -3.16 3.07 -11.99
N ARG A 95 -4.37 2.56 -12.23
CA ARG A 95 -5.35 3.15 -13.15
C ARG A 95 -6.08 4.34 -12.54
N ASN A 96 -6.01 4.51 -11.22
CA ASN A 96 -6.70 5.53 -10.44
C ASN A 96 -8.21 5.53 -10.73
N ASP A 97 -8.80 4.33 -10.80
CA ASP A 97 -10.23 4.15 -11.02
C ASP A 97 -10.99 3.81 -9.73
N GLY A 98 -10.29 3.78 -8.59
CA GLY A 98 -10.85 3.50 -7.27
C GLY A 98 -11.05 2.01 -7.01
N LEU A 99 -10.52 1.15 -7.88
CA LEU A 99 -10.58 -0.29 -7.79
C LEU A 99 -9.18 -0.88 -8.01
N ILE A 100 -8.92 -2.03 -7.41
CA ILE A 100 -7.70 -2.81 -7.66
C ILE A 100 -8.09 -4.05 -8.44
N ASP A 101 -7.62 -4.15 -9.67
CA ASP A 101 -7.79 -5.36 -10.48
C ASP A 101 -6.72 -6.43 -10.16
N ASN A 102 -6.82 -7.58 -10.83
CA ASN A 102 -5.90 -8.70 -10.58
C ASN A 102 -4.44 -8.38 -10.97
N ASP A 103 -4.21 -7.59 -12.02
CA ASP A 103 -2.87 -7.24 -12.47
C ASP A 103 -2.23 -6.24 -11.49
N GLU A 104 -3.00 -5.24 -11.05
CA GLU A 104 -2.60 -4.26 -10.04
C GLU A 104 -2.33 -4.90 -8.69
N TRP A 105 -3.16 -5.87 -8.30
CA TRP A 105 -2.96 -6.70 -7.12
C TRP A 105 -1.62 -7.44 -7.16
N LEU A 106 -1.35 -8.17 -8.25
CA LEU A 106 -0.10 -8.92 -8.39
C LEU A 106 1.12 -8.00 -8.45
N PHE A 107 1.00 -6.86 -9.13
CA PHE A 107 2.06 -5.87 -9.21
C PHE A 107 2.36 -5.25 -7.85
N GLY A 108 1.33 -4.77 -7.14
CA GLY A 108 1.49 -4.19 -5.81
C GLY A 108 2.10 -5.16 -4.83
N LEU A 109 1.64 -6.42 -4.81
CA LEU A 109 2.23 -7.46 -3.96
C LEU A 109 3.68 -7.80 -4.28
N SER A 110 4.12 -7.65 -5.53
CA SER A 110 5.53 -7.89 -5.89
C SER A 110 6.48 -6.97 -5.14
N VAL A 111 6.09 -5.71 -4.93
CA VAL A 111 6.83 -4.74 -4.12
C VAL A 111 6.54 -4.98 -2.64
N PHE A 112 5.28 -5.19 -2.28
CA PHE A 112 4.83 -5.30 -0.89
C PHE A 112 5.41 -6.51 -0.14
N LEU A 113 5.55 -7.66 -0.81
CA LEU A 113 6.03 -8.91 -0.21
C LEU A 113 7.48 -9.26 -0.57
N LYS A 114 7.93 -8.86 -1.75
CA LYS A 114 9.23 -9.27 -2.31
C LYS A 114 10.03 -8.11 -2.88
N GLY A 115 9.68 -6.87 -2.53
CA GLY A 115 10.40 -5.67 -2.98
C GLY A 115 11.86 -5.69 -2.52
N THR A 116 12.73 -5.09 -3.34
CA THR A 116 14.08 -4.73 -2.91
C THR A 116 13.98 -3.55 -1.95
N LEU A 117 15.02 -3.31 -1.17
CA LEU A 117 15.10 -2.13 -0.33
C LEU A 117 14.83 -0.84 -1.13
N GLN A 118 15.33 -0.71 -2.36
CA GLN A 118 15.07 0.47 -3.19
C GLN A 118 13.59 0.61 -3.58
N GLU A 119 12.91 -0.49 -3.91
CA GLU A 119 11.47 -0.45 -4.22
C GLU A 119 10.65 -0.15 -2.96
N GLN A 120 11.06 -0.69 -1.81
CA GLN A 120 10.44 -0.39 -0.51
C GLN A 120 10.63 1.09 -0.13
N ILE A 121 11.82 1.65 -0.33
CA ILE A 121 12.09 3.09 -0.13
C ILE A 121 11.18 3.94 -1.01
N ASN A 122 11.11 3.64 -2.30
CA ASN A 122 10.24 4.38 -3.23
C ASN A 122 8.76 4.26 -2.83
N PHE A 123 8.35 3.10 -2.35
CA PHE A 123 6.99 2.82 -1.90
C PHE A 123 6.64 3.58 -0.61
N ALA A 124 7.50 3.52 0.41
CA ALA A 124 7.33 4.26 1.65
C ALA A 124 7.33 5.77 1.42
N PHE A 125 8.25 6.27 0.58
CA PHE A 125 8.29 7.68 0.20
C PHE A 125 6.99 8.12 -0.46
N TYR A 126 6.47 7.34 -1.42
CA TYR A 126 5.18 7.62 -2.05
C TYR A 126 4.04 7.65 -1.04
N ILE A 127 4.08 6.82 0.00
CA ILE A 127 3.05 6.82 1.05
C ILE A 127 3.13 8.08 1.89
N TYR A 128 4.34 8.53 2.23
CA TYR A 128 4.55 9.68 3.11
C TYR A 128 4.41 11.04 2.43
N ASP A 129 4.67 11.12 1.12
CA ASP A 129 4.44 12.30 0.29
C ASP A 129 2.93 12.43 -0.03
N LEU A 130 2.18 13.00 0.92
CA LEU A 130 0.72 13.02 0.92
C LEU A 130 0.17 13.81 -0.27
N ASN A 131 0.82 14.89 -0.66
CA ASN A 131 0.42 15.72 -1.80
C ASN A 131 1.06 15.29 -3.13
N SER A 132 2.06 14.41 -3.09
CA SER A 132 2.77 13.87 -4.26
C SER A 132 3.51 14.93 -5.07
N ASP A 133 4.05 15.95 -4.38
CA ASP A 133 4.85 17.02 -4.97
C ASP A 133 6.34 16.68 -5.09
N GLY A 134 6.74 15.50 -4.61
CA GLY A 134 8.11 14.99 -4.64
C GLY A 134 8.95 15.34 -3.41
N ALA A 135 8.34 15.94 -2.39
CA ALA A 135 9.02 16.33 -1.17
C ALA A 135 8.11 16.22 0.06
N ILE A 136 8.54 15.45 1.07
CA ILE A 136 7.79 15.33 2.32
C ILE A 136 8.10 16.57 3.18
N THR A 137 7.04 17.32 3.48
CA THR A 137 7.12 18.56 4.25
C THR A 137 6.87 18.35 5.73
N LYS A 138 7.24 19.34 6.55
CA LYS A 138 7.00 19.36 7.99
C LYS A 138 5.54 19.09 8.37
N ASP A 139 4.60 19.64 7.63
CA ASP A 139 3.16 19.49 7.89
C ASP A 139 2.66 18.07 7.59
N GLU A 140 3.23 17.42 6.57
CA GLU A 140 2.93 16.03 6.24
C GLU A 140 3.49 15.08 7.29
N ILE A 141 4.74 15.30 7.74
CA ILE A 141 5.36 14.56 8.85
C ILE A 141 4.50 14.69 10.11
N PHE A 142 4.08 15.91 10.45
CA PHE A 142 3.23 16.16 11.62
C PHE A 142 1.91 15.39 11.51
N THR A 143 1.28 15.43 10.33
CA THR A 143 0.02 14.73 10.08
C THR A 143 0.19 13.21 10.25
N LEU A 144 1.23 12.62 9.66
CA LEU A 144 1.50 11.19 9.73
C LEU A 144 1.80 10.71 11.15
N LEU A 145 2.67 11.42 11.86
CA LEU A 145 3.05 11.08 13.25
C LEU A 145 1.88 11.26 14.22
N ARG A 146 1.10 12.33 14.05
CA ARG A 146 -0.07 12.58 14.89
C ARG A 146 -1.10 11.47 14.77
N ASN A 147 -1.43 11.06 13.54
CA ASN A 147 -2.38 9.96 13.33
C ASN A 147 -1.83 8.64 13.88
N SER A 148 -0.53 8.38 13.72
CA SER A 148 0.08 7.12 14.19
C SER A 148 0.22 7.02 15.71
N LEU A 149 0.42 8.14 16.41
CA LEU A 149 0.76 8.16 17.84
C LEU A 149 -0.39 8.58 18.76
N LEU A 150 -1.35 9.37 18.26
CA LEU A 150 -2.43 9.93 19.07
C LEU A 150 -3.79 9.43 18.56
N LYS A 151 -4.31 8.38 19.22
CA LYS A 151 -5.70 7.90 19.03
C LYS A 151 -6.74 8.63 19.88
N LEU A 152 -6.33 9.62 20.67
CA LEU A 152 -7.17 10.31 21.65
C LEU A 152 -7.47 11.76 21.22
N PRO A 153 -8.61 12.35 21.66
CA PRO A 153 -9.01 13.70 21.25
C PRO A 153 -7.97 14.72 21.71
N GLN A 154 -7.81 15.78 20.91
CA GLN A 154 -6.85 16.87 21.06
C GLN A 154 -6.55 17.30 22.51
N ASP A 155 -5.50 16.73 23.09
CA ASP A 155 -4.82 17.30 24.24
C ASP A 155 -3.72 18.22 23.70
N GLU A 156 -3.72 19.51 24.05
CA GLU A 156 -2.71 20.48 23.60
C GLU A 156 -1.28 20.04 23.96
N ASP A 157 -1.12 19.24 25.02
CA ASP A 157 0.15 18.64 25.44
C ASP A 157 0.67 17.56 24.47
N GLY A 158 -0.23 16.89 23.73
CA GLY A 158 0.12 15.86 22.74
C GLY A 158 0.78 16.47 21.51
N ASP A 159 0.28 17.60 21.02
CA ASP A 159 0.77 18.22 19.78
C ASP A 159 2.21 18.78 19.94
N GLU A 160 2.62 19.22 21.14
CA GLU A 160 3.99 19.69 21.37
C GLU A 160 5.01 18.54 21.29
N SER A 161 4.68 17.37 21.85
CA SER A 161 5.52 16.16 21.73
C SER A 161 5.66 15.70 20.27
N ILE A 162 4.61 15.84 19.46
CA ILE A 162 4.68 15.54 18.02
C ILE A 162 5.58 16.54 17.30
N LYS A 163 5.52 17.84 17.62
CA LYS A 163 6.43 18.83 17.03
C LYS A 163 7.89 18.52 17.30
N GLU A 164 8.23 18.08 18.52
CA GLU A 164 9.59 17.65 18.84
C GLU A 164 10.03 16.44 17.99
N LEU A 165 9.12 15.47 17.79
CA LEU A 165 9.38 14.31 16.91
C LEU A 165 9.51 14.69 15.44
N VAL A 166 8.75 15.69 14.97
CA VAL A 166 8.86 16.23 13.62
C VAL A 166 10.24 16.84 13.40
N GLU A 167 10.71 17.66 14.32
CA GLU A 167 12.06 18.26 14.26
C GLU A 167 13.16 17.19 14.31
N LEU A 168 12.99 16.17 15.15
CA LEU A 168 13.94 15.05 15.21
C LEU A 168 13.95 14.25 13.89
N THR A 169 12.78 14.02 13.31
CA THR A 169 12.63 13.31 12.03
C THR A 169 13.28 14.09 10.89
N LEU A 170 13.04 15.39 10.78
CA LEU A 170 13.73 16.25 9.80
C LEU A 170 15.24 16.17 10.01
N LYS A 171 15.74 16.36 11.23
CA LYS A 171 17.18 16.26 11.52
C LYS A 171 17.82 14.92 11.10
N LYS A 172 17.04 13.85 11.04
CA LYS A 172 17.51 12.50 10.66
C LYS A 172 17.39 12.22 9.17
N LEU A 173 16.33 12.72 8.54
CA LEU A 173 15.98 12.41 7.16
C LEU A 173 16.40 13.49 6.17
N ASP A 174 16.36 14.77 6.55
CA ASP A 174 16.74 15.93 5.74
C ASP A 174 18.27 16.11 5.75
N THR A 175 18.92 15.75 4.64
CA THR A 175 20.39 15.74 4.55
C THR A 175 20.98 17.06 4.10
N ASP A 176 20.24 17.86 3.34
CA ASP A 176 20.68 19.15 2.82
C ASP A 176 20.15 20.36 3.62
N HIS A 177 19.30 20.09 4.60
CA HIS A 177 18.73 21.04 5.56
C HIS A 177 17.84 22.10 4.92
N ASP A 178 17.15 21.77 3.83
CA ASP A 178 16.20 22.67 3.15
C ASP A 178 14.78 22.64 3.76
N SER A 179 14.59 21.87 4.85
CA SER A 179 13.32 21.64 5.54
C SER A 179 12.29 20.84 4.72
N ARG A 180 12.74 20.12 3.71
CA ARG A 180 11.98 19.17 2.90
C ARG A 180 12.76 17.87 2.81
N ILE A 181 12.06 16.75 2.73
CA ILE A 181 12.70 15.45 2.54
C ILE A 181 12.40 15.01 1.11
N THR A 182 13.39 15.08 0.24
CA THR A 182 13.26 14.53 -1.12
C THR A 182 13.46 13.02 -1.11
N LEU A 183 13.12 12.35 -2.22
CA LEU A 183 13.40 10.92 -2.38
C LEU A 183 14.90 10.61 -2.22
N SER A 184 15.78 11.53 -2.62
CA SER A 184 17.23 11.38 -2.48
C SER A 184 17.63 11.37 -1.01
N ASP A 185 17.14 12.34 -0.24
CA ASP A 185 17.39 12.44 1.21
C ASP A 185 16.89 11.21 1.94
N PHE A 186 15.65 10.81 1.66
CA PHE A 186 15.03 9.64 2.26
C PHE A 186 15.80 8.37 1.91
N THR A 187 16.22 8.20 0.66
CA THR A 187 17.02 7.04 0.24
C THR A 187 18.35 7.01 0.99
N GLU A 188 19.07 8.13 1.06
CA GLU A 188 20.35 8.19 1.77
C GLU A 188 20.20 7.89 3.26
N ALA A 189 19.16 8.44 3.89
CA ALA A 189 18.89 8.22 5.30
C ALA A 189 18.54 6.76 5.61
N VAL A 190 17.66 6.14 4.82
CA VAL A 190 17.26 4.72 5.00
C VAL A 190 18.43 3.77 4.73
N LEU A 191 19.29 4.07 3.75
CA LEU A 191 20.49 3.27 3.48
C LEU A 191 21.50 3.34 4.64
N LYS A 192 21.54 4.45 5.38
CA LYS A 192 22.37 4.58 6.60
C LYS A 192 21.74 3.89 7.81
N ASP A 193 20.42 4.00 7.95
CA ASP A 193 19.66 3.40 9.04
C ASP A 193 18.32 2.87 8.54
N ASN A 194 18.24 1.55 8.37
CA ASN A 194 17.05 0.88 7.83
C ASN A 194 15.80 1.06 8.70
N LEU A 195 15.95 1.39 9.99
CA LEU A 195 14.81 1.67 10.87
C LEU A 195 14.03 2.92 10.44
N LEU A 196 14.65 3.80 9.65
CA LEU A 196 14.02 5.02 9.16
C LEU A 196 13.02 4.77 8.02
N LEU A 197 13.01 3.58 7.42
CA LEU A 197 12.09 3.23 6.34
C LEU A 197 10.62 3.40 6.75
N GLU A 198 10.32 3.04 8.00
CA GLU A 198 8.96 3.11 8.56
C GLU A 198 8.83 4.20 9.65
N ALA A 199 9.71 5.21 9.64
CA ALA A 199 9.78 6.24 10.68
C ALA A 199 8.48 7.04 10.88
N LEU A 200 7.66 7.16 9.83
CA LEU A 200 6.43 7.95 9.82
C LEU A 200 5.16 7.11 9.98
N GLY A 201 5.31 5.79 10.16
CA GLY A 201 4.21 4.85 10.37
C GLY A 201 4.37 3.57 9.55
N GLN A 202 3.73 2.50 10.02
CA GLN A 202 3.80 1.19 9.40
C GLN A 202 3.15 1.23 8.01
N CYS A 203 3.95 0.98 6.97
CA CYS A 203 3.55 1.08 5.57
C CYS A 203 3.82 -0.20 4.79
N LEU A 204 4.62 -1.12 5.35
CA LEU A 204 4.93 -2.43 4.80
C LEU A 204 4.57 -3.55 5.80
N PRO A 205 4.30 -4.77 5.31
CA PRO A 205 4.14 -5.93 6.17
C PRO A 205 5.48 -6.31 6.81
N SER A 206 5.43 -6.87 8.02
CA SER A 206 6.66 -7.32 8.70
C SER A 206 7.30 -8.50 7.97
N ASP A 207 8.61 -8.68 8.16
CA ASP A 207 9.35 -9.82 7.58
C ASP A 207 8.73 -11.17 7.96
N GLU A 208 8.22 -11.29 9.19
CA GLU A 208 7.55 -12.50 9.66
C GLU A 208 6.27 -12.78 8.86
N VAL A 209 5.45 -11.73 8.62
CA VAL A 209 4.26 -11.84 7.78
C VAL A 209 4.67 -12.22 6.36
N CYS A 210 5.68 -11.57 5.77
CA CYS A 210 6.16 -11.88 4.41
C CYS A 210 6.63 -13.33 4.26
N GLN A 211 7.41 -13.83 5.24
CA GLN A 211 7.94 -15.20 5.21
C GLN A 211 6.84 -16.25 5.40
N ASN A 212 5.87 -15.96 6.26
CA ASN A 212 4.80 -16.90 6.57
C ASN A 212 3.60 -16.76 5.63
N PHE A 213 3.51 -15.69 4.84
CA PHE A 213 2.36 -15.41 3.97
C PHE A 213 2.00 -16.60 3.08
N PHE A 214 2.96 -17.14 2.31
CA PHE A 214 2.70 -18.26 1.41
C PHE A 214 2.53 -19.63 2.10
N ASN A 215 2.96 -19.74 3.36
CA ASN A 215 2.78 -20.94 4.19
C ASN A 215 1.40 -20.94 4.87
N ASN A 216 0.94 -19.76 5.28
CA ASN A 216 -0.34 -19.54 5.95
C ASN A 216 -1.51 -19.41 4.97
N ILE A 217 -1.22 -19.11 3.70
CA ILE A 217 -2.17 -19.32 2.60
C ILE A 217 -2.25 -20.82 2.29
N ASP A 218 -2.82 -21.58 3.23
CA ASP A 218 -3.19 -22.97 3.03
C ASP A 218 -4.67 -22.99 2.63
N PHE A 219 -4.94 -23.01 1.32
CA PHE A 219 -6.27 -23.32 0.78
C PHE A 219 -6.49 -24.84 0.85
N LYS A 220 -6.39 -25.44 2.04
CA LYS A 220 -6.82 -26.83 2.22
C LYS A 220 -8.32 -26.90 2.41
N ASN A 221 -8.94 -27.35 1.31
CA ASN A 221 -10.29 -27.88 1.10
C ASN A 221 -11.44 -26.86 1.04
#